data_AF-A0A7C4QJJ6-F1
#
_entry.id   AF-A0A7C4QJJ6-F1
#
_cell.length_a   1.000
_cell.length_b   1.000
_cell.length_c   1.000
_cell.angle_alpha   90.00
_cell.angle_beta   90.00
_cell.angle_gamma   90.00
#
_symmetry.space_group_name_H-M   'P 1'
#
loop_
_entity.id
_entity.type
_entity.pdbx_description
1 polymer ?
#
loop_
_entity_poly.entity_id
_entity_poly.type
_entity_poly.pdbx_seq_one_letter_code
_entity_poly.pdbx_strand_id
1 'polypeptide(L)'
;MLSDDVLNSIIRGSRKPTPTLMPKSFGPLSGVRVVSSGILIAEPFAAYLAALWGAEVIHVERPGGDTYRYSPPFIEHEGRKVNTWWAQERRNMFSIVVNLKSERGKEVFLKLLKQADIWMESSMPGTYEKLGITDEIAHKINPELTIVHISGFGHWGDENYLGLPAYDAIAAAFSGWMSLNGFPETPPYKPFPYTGDYLTGSSRVVSGSSWIHIL
;
A
#
# COMPACT_ATOMS: atom_id res chain seq x y z
N MET A 1 -26.60 4.76 -22.38
CA MET A 1 -25.17 4.42 -22.42
C MET A 1 -24.41 5.71 -22.68
N LEU A 2 -23.39 6.02 -21.88
CA LEU A 2 -22.48 7.12 -22.19
C LEU A 2 -21.76 6.79 -23.51
N SER A 3 -21.45 7.78 -24.34
CA SER A 3 -20.70 7.55 -25.57
C SER A 3 -19.26 7.14 -25.25
N ASP A 4 -18.62 6.39 -26.15
CA ASP A 4 -17.21 6.01 -26.00
C ASP A 4 -16.31 7.23 -25.84
N ASP A 5 -16.65 8.37 -26.47
CA ASP A 5 -15.90 9.62 -26.30
C ASP A 5 -16.04 10.21 -24.89
N VAL A 6 -17.24 10.11 -24.28
CA VAL A 6 -17.47 10.57 -22.90
C VAL A 6 -16.80 9.61 -21.91
N LEU A 7 -16.89 8.29 -22.14
CA LEU A 7 -16.16 7.28 -21.37
C LEU A 7 -14.64 7.48 -21.46
N ASN A 8 -14.11 7.76 -22.66
CA ASN A 8 -12.69 8.02 -22.86
C ASN A 8 -12.24 9.36 -22.24
N SER A 9 -13.13 10.36 -22.19
CA SER A 9 -12.86 11.64 -21.48
C SER A 9 -12.88 11.52 -19.95
N ILE A 10 -13.46 10.44 -19.42
CA ILE A 10 -13.59 10.16 -17.98
C ILE A 10 -12.54 9.15 -17.48
N ILE A 11 -11.93 8.36 -18.38
CA ILE A 11 -11.20 7.14 -17.96
C ILE A 11 -9.69 7.16 -18.19
N ARG A 12 -9.09 8.07 -18.97
CA ARG A 12 -7.62 8.03 -19.15
C ARG A 12 -6.96 9.39 -19.31
N GLY A 13 -6.06 9.66 -18.36
CA GLY A 13 -4.98 10.61 -18.51
C GLY A 13 -4.13 10.39 -19.77
N SER A 14 -3.39 11.42 -20.13
CA SER A 14 -2.64 11.61 -21.39
C SER A 14 -1.47 10.62 -21.63
N ARG A 15 -1.34 9.62 -20.77
CA ARG A 15 -0.18 8.76 -20.65
C ARG A 15 -0.17 7.61 -21.66
N LYS A 16 0.98 7.41 -22.32
CA LYS A 16 1.20 6.21 -23.16
C LYS A 16 1.15 4.93 -22.30
N PRO A 17 0.38 3.90 -22.73
CA PRO A 17 0.35 2.61 -22.05
C PRO A 17 1.75 1.99 -22.01
N THR A 18 2.19 1.57 -20.83
CA THR A 18 3.41 0.76 -20.69
C THR A 18 3.03 -0.72 -20.83
N PRO A 19 3.90 -1.59 -21.40
CA PRO A 19 3.67 -3.02 -21.37
C PRO A 19 3.35 -3.50 -19.95
N THR A 20 2.26 -4.23 -19.81
CA THR A 20 1.83 -4.83 -18.55
C THR A 20 2.53 -6.17 -18.32
N LEU A 21 2.86 -6.46 -17.07
CA LEU A 21 3.32 -7.76 -16.59
C LEU A 21 2.16 -8.73 -16.37
N MET A 22 0.92 -8.23 -16.36
CA MET A 22 -0.27 -9.04 -16.13
C MET A 22 -0.53 -9.95 -17.34
N PRO A 23 -0.64 -11.28 -17.15
CA PRO A 23 -0.87 -12.21 -18.26
C PRO A 23 -2.27 -12.08 -18.86
N LYS A 24 -3.24 -11.57 -18.09
CA LYS A 24 -4.61 -11.35 -18.53
C LYS A 24 -5.24 -10.18 -17.75
N SER A 25 -6.04 -9.37 -18.43
CA SER A 25 -6.90 -8.35 -17.83
C SER A 25 -8.11 -8.97 -17.13
N PHE A 26 -8.44 -8.48 -15.93
CA PHE A 26 -9.65 -8.85 -15.20
C PHE A 26 -9.99 -7.76 -14.18
N GLY A 27 -11.19 -7.81 -13.60
CA GLY A 27 -11.59 -6.99 -12.47
C GLY A 27 -11.77 -5.48 -12.78
N PRO A 28 -12.26 -4.71 -11.80
CA PRO A 28 -12.56 -3.30 -11.98
C PRO A 28 -11.31 -2.40 -12.08
N LEU A 29 -10.16 -2.84 -11.58
CA LEU A 29 -8.89 -2.10 -11.67
C LEU A 29 -8.01 -2.57 -12.83
N SER A 30 -8.60 -3.18 -13.85
CA SER A 30 -7.85 -3.64 -15.01
C SER A 30 -7.16 -2.47 -15.72
N GLY A 31 -5.85 -2.62 -15.94
CA GLY A 31 -5.04 -1.59 -16.59
C GLY A 31 -4.50 -0.51 -15.64
N VAL A 32 -4.82 -0.60 -14.35
CA VAL A 32 -4.24 0.24 -13.29
C VAL A 32 -2.92 -0.39 -12.82
N ARG A 33 -1.86 0.40 -12.71
CA ARG A 33 -0.58 0.01 -12.12
C ARG A 33 -0.39 0.65 -10.74
N VAL A 34 -0.15 -0.18 -9.73
CA VAL A 34 0.11 0.24 -8.36
C VAL A 34 1.56 -0.07 -7.99
N VAL A 35 2.27 0.92 -7.47
CA VAL A 35 3.53 0.72 -6.76
C VAL A 35 3.23 0.71 -5.27
N SER A 36 3.55 -0.40 -4.60
CA SER A 36 3.37 -0.58 -3.16
C SER A 36 4.74 -0.60 -2.49
N SER A 37 4.95 0.21 -1.45
CA SER A 37 6.25 0.27 -0.74
C SER A 37 6.13 0.24 0.78
N GLY A 38 4.96 -0.12 1.31
CA GLY A 38 4.78 -0.37 2.73
C GLY A 38 5.25 -1.77 3.15
N ILE A 39 5.15 -2.02 4.44
CA ILE A 39 5.55 -3.29 5.08
C ILE A 39 4.46 -3.73 6.04
N LEU A 40 4.55 -4.96 6.55
CA LEU A 40 3.61 -5.53 7.51
C LEU A 40 2.20 -5.73 6.93
N ILE A 41 1.21 -4.89 7.26
CA ILE A 41 -0.20 -5.26 7.04
C ILE A 41 -0.98 -4.15 6.33
N ALA A 42 -1.19 -2.99 6.95
CA ALA A 42 -2.20 -2.02 6.48
C ALA A 42 -2.08 -1.62 5.00
N GLU A 43 -0.90 -1.15 4.56
CA GLU A 43 -0.70 -0.78 3.16
C GLU A 43 -0.55 -1.97 2.23
N PRO A 44 0.26 -3.00 2.54
CA PRO A 44 0.36 -4.15 1.65
C PRO A 44 -0.98 -4.87 1.47
N PHE A 45 -1.87 -4.83 2.47
CA PHE A 45 -3.24 -5.32 2.35
C PHE A 45 -4.10 -4.48 1.40
N ALA A 46 -3.96 -3.16 1.43
CA ALA A 46 -4.62 -2.28 0.44
C ALA A 46 -4.14 -2.60 -0.99
N ALA A 47 -2.82 -2.73 -1.17
CA ALA A 47 -2.23 -3.09 -2.45
C ALA A 47 -2.66 -4.49 -2.92
N TYR A 48 -2.76 -5.44 -2.00
CA TYR A 48 -3.28 -6.78 -2.26
C TYR A 48 -4.74 -6.78 -2.72
N LEU A 49 -5.62 -5.98 -2.08
CA LEU A 49 -7.00 -5.81 -2.55
C LEU A 49 -7.02 -5.22 -3.97
N ALA A 50 -6.13 -4.26 -4.28
CA ALA A 50 -6.01 -3.74 -5.63
C ALA A 50 -5.61 -4.84 -6.64
N ALA A 51 -4.66 -5.71 -6.27
CA ALA A 51 -4.26 -6.85 -7.10
C ALA A 51 -5.41 -7.84 -7.31
N LEU A 52 -6.21 -8.12 -6.27
CA LEU A 52 -7.41 -8.96 -6.39
C LEU A 52 -8.48 -8.34 -7.30
N TRP A 53 -8.51 -7.01 -7.38
CA TRP A 53 -9.39 -6.27 -8.27
C TRP A 53 -8.82 -6.05 -9.66
N GLY A 54 -7.66 -6.63 -9.96
CA GLY A 54 -7.09 -6.67 -11.32
C GLY A 54 -6.04 -5.62 -11.63
N ALA A 55 -5.60 -4.85 -10.63
CA ALA A 55 -4.47 -3.94 -10.79
C ALA A 55 -3.17 -4.73 -10.96
N GLU A 56 -2.24 -4.19 -11.74
CA GLU A 56 -0.87 -4.63 -11.79
C GLU A 56 -0.11 -4.04 -10.59
N VAL A 57 0.19 -4.86 -9.60
CA VAL A 57 0.80 -4.39 -8.35
C VAL A 57 2.26 -4.80 -8.28
N ILE A 58 3.14 -3.81 -8.15
CA ILE A 58 4.59 -3.99 -7.97
C ILE A 58 4.94 -3.60 -6.53
N HIS A 59 5.22 -4.61 -5.72
CA HIS A 59 5.69 -4.45 -4.34
C HIS A 59 7.19 -4.19 -4.32
N VAL A 60 7.59 -3.04 -3.77
CA VAL A 60 8.98 -2.60 -3.65
C VAL A 60 9.46 -2.89 -2.24
N GLU A 61 10.35 -3.87 -2.12
CA GLU A 61 10.93 -4.27 -0.84
C GLU A 61 12.33 -3.68 -0.67
N ARG A 62 12.68 -3.38 0.58
CA ARG A 62 14.07 -3.04 0.93
C ARG A 62 14.98 -4.28 0.83
N PRO A 63 16.31 -4.12 0.75
CA PRO A 63 17.23 -5.24 0.93
C PRO A 63 16.95 -6.00 2.23
N GLY A 64 16.81 -7.32 2.14
CA GLY A 64 16.36 -8.15 3.26
C GLY A 64 14.85 -8.30 3.38
N GLY A 65 14.06 -7.71 2.49
CA GLY A 65 12.62 -7.93 2.40
C GLY A 65 11.77 -7.24 3.47
N ASP A 66 10.48 -7.47 3.38
CA ASP A 66 9.49 -7.16 4.42
C ASP A 66 9.75 -8.00 5.69
N THR A 67 9.78 -7.35 6.85
CA THR A 67 9.90 -8.01 8.16
C THR A 67 8.79 -9.04 8.42
N TYR A 68 7.63 -8.87 7.78
CA TYR A 68 6.50 -9.80 7.89
C TYR A 68 6.85 -11.21 7.41
N ARG A 69 7.79 -11.34 6.47
CA ARG A 69 8.30 -12.63 5.97
C ARG A 69 8.93 -13.50 7.06
N TYR A 70 9.39 -12.88 8.15
CA TYR A 70 10.13 -13.52 9.23
C TYR A 70 9.32 -13.67 10.51
N SER A 71 8.02 -13.38 10.47
CA SER A 71 7.12 -13.60 11.61
C SER A 71 6.43 -14.98 11.49
N PRO A 72 6.05 -15.65 12.58
CA PRO A 72 5.16 -16.81 12.50
C PRO A 72 3.72 -16.39 12.12
N PRO A 73 2.88 -17.33 11.65
CA PRO A 73 3.14 -18.76 11.47
C PRO A 73 3.86 -19.08 10.14
N PHE A 74 4.58 -20.20 10.12
CA PHE A 74 5.35 -20.66 8.97
C PHE A 74 4.83 -22.01 8.47
N ILE A 75 5.01 -22.25 7.17
CA ILE A 75 4.89 -23.56 6.55
C ILE A 75 6.19 -23.90 5.81
N GLU A 76 6.51 -25.18 5.72
CA GLU A 76 7.53 -25.66 4.79
C GLU A 76 6.88 -25.96 3.44
N HIS A 77 7.38 -25.32 2.39
CA HIS A 77 6.93 -25.55 1.02
C HIS A 77 8.16 -25.60 0.12
N GLU A 78 8.34 -26.70 -0.62
CA GLU A 78 9.47 -26.91 -1.52
C GLU A 78 10.85 -26.66 -0.85
N GLY A 79 11.02 -27.13 0.39
CA GLY A 79 12.25 -26.95 1.16
C GLY A 79 12.51 -25.51 1.64
N ARG A 80 11.53 -24.61 1.51
CA ARG A 80 11.59 -23.24 2.00
C ARG A 80 10.62 -23.03 3.14
N LYS A 81 11.11 -22.37 4.20
CA LYS A 81 10.26 -21.87 5.28
C LYS A 81 9.61 -20.56 4.84
N VAL A 82 8.29 -20.56 4.71
CA VAL A 82 7.50 -19.42 4.20
C VAL A 82 6.50 -18.98 5.26
N ASN A 83 6.45 -17.68 5.57
CA ASN A 83 5.38 -17.14 6.41
C ASN A 83 4.05 -17.19 5.64
N THR A 84 3.03 -17.79 6.26
CA THR A 84 1.75 -18.05 5.56
C THR A 84 0.93 -16.79 5.35
N TRP A 85 0.97 -15.83 6.27
CA TRP A 85 0.23 -14.57 6.15
C TRP A 85 0.76 -13.69 5.01
N TRP A 86 2.08 -13.53 4.95
CA TRP A 86 2.78 -12.86 3.87
C TRP A 86 2.49 -13.54 2.54
N ALA A 87 2.56 -14.87 2.45
CA ALA A 87 2.24 -15.58 1.21
C ALA A 87 0.79 -15.38 0.77
N GLN A 88 -0.16 -15.34 1.72
CA GLN A 88 -1.56 -15.07 1.42
C GLN A 88 -1.78 -13.63 0.95
N GLU A 89 -1.15 -12.66 1.60
CA GLU A 89 -1.37 -11.24 1.34
C GLU A 89 -0.49 -10.69 0.21
N ARG A 90 0.60 -11.35 -0.19
CA ARG A 90 1.46 -10.90 -1.32
C ARG A 90 1.22 -11.68 -2.59
N ARG A 91 0.22 -12.57 -2.62
CA ARG A 91 -0.17 -13.26 -3.85
C ARG A 91 -0.69 -12.25 -4.89
N ASN A 92 -0.56 -12.61 -6.16
CA ASN A 92 -0.95 -11.79 -7.31
C ASN A 92 -0.21 -10.44 -7.42
N MET A 93 0.83 -10.23 -6.64
CA MET A 93 1.73 -9.08 -6.75
C MET A 93 3.06 -9.52 -7.36
N PHE A 94 3.69 -8.61 -8.10
CA PHE A 94 5.11 -8.72 -8.44
C PHE A 94 5.93 -8.13 -7.29
N SER A 95 7.14 -8.65 -7.03
CA SER A 95 8.05 -8.09 -6.03
C SER A 95 9.40 -7.74 -6.65
N ILE A 96 9.95 -6.60 -6.25
CA ILE A 96 11.29 -6.14 -6.60
C ILE A 96 12.00 -5.62 -5.36
N VAL A 97 13.29 -5.94 -5.22
CA VAL A 97 14.13 -5.39 -4.17
C VAL A 97 14.81 -4.11 -4.64
N VAL A 98 14.59 -3.01 -3.93
CA VAL A 98 15.19 -1.70 -4.21
C VAL A 98 15.77 -1.08 -2.95
N ASN A 99 17.05 -0.72 -2.99
CA ASN A 99 17.69 0.04 -1.92
C ASN A 99 17.47 1.54 -2.11
N LEU A 100 16.42 2.11 -1.52
CA LEU A 100 16.11 3.54 -1.63
C LEU A 100 17.16 4.47 -1.02
N LYS A 101 18.14 3.94 -0.27
CA LYS A 101 19.28 4.74 0.24
C LYS A 101 20.36 4.96 -0.82
N SER A 102 20.37 4.20 -1.91
CA SER A 102 21.34 4.39 -3.01
C SER A 102 20.74 5.24 -4.12
N GLU A 103 21.60 6.03 -4.79
CA GLU A 103 21.17 6.86 -5.93
C GLU A 103 20.52 6.02 -7.04
N ARG A 104 21.09 4.84 -7.33
CA ARG A 104 20.51 3.91 -8.29
C ARG A 104 19.14 3.40 -7.85
N GLY A 105 18.95 3.12 -6.56
CA GLY A 105 17.66 2.66 -6.04
C GLY A 105 16.57 3.73 -6.14
N LYS A 106 16.91 4.99 -5.81
CA LYS A 106 16.02 6.13 -6.01
C LYS A 106 15.66 6.30 -7.48
N GLU A 107 16.64 6.20 -8.39
CA GLU A 107 16.40 6.28 -9.83
C GLU A 107 15.45 5.18 -10.34
N VAL A 108 15.63 3.93 -9.88
CA VAL A 108 14.73 2.81 -10.21
C VAL A 108 13.33 3.08 -9.68
N PHE A 109 13.21 3.53 -8.43
CA PHE A 109 11.91 3.81 -7.83
C PHE A 109 11.18 4.94 -8.53
N LEU A 110 11.85 6.04 -8.85
CA LEU A 110 11.28 7.13 -9.64
C LEU A 110 10.88 6.67 -11.05
N LYS A 111 11.59 5.71 -11.67
CA LYS A 111 11.15 5.11 -12.94
C LYS A 111 9.87 4.28 -12.80
N LEU A 112 9.70 3.58 -11.67
CA LEU A 112 8.46 2.86 -11.35
C LEU A 112 7.31 3.83 -11.12
N LEU A 113 7.50 4.85 -10.26
CA LEU A 113 6.51 5.89 -9.99
C LEU A 113 6.15 6.68 -11.24
N LYS A 114 7.14 6.93 -12.10
CA LYS A 114 6.91 7.56 -13.38
C LYS A 114 5.85 6.81 -14.14
N GLN A 115 5.76 5.48 -14.03
CA GLN A 115 4.86 4.54 -14.73
C GLN A 115 3.61 4.11 -13.98
N ALA A 116 3.47 4.49 -12.70
CA ALA A 116 2.35 4.07 -11.86
C ALA A 116 1.14 4.99 -12.03
N ASP A 117 -0.04 4.46 -11.74
CA ASP A 117 -1.26 5.25 -11.54
C ASP A 117 -1.45 5.55 -10.05
N ILE A 118 -1.09 4.59 -9.18
CA ILE A 118 -1.12 4.76 -7.73
C ILE A 118 0.24 4.41 -7.13
N TRP A 119 0.69 5.23 -6.20
CA TRP A 119 1.73 4.87 -5.23
C TRP A 119 1.11 4.76 -3.84
N MET A 120 1.22 3.59 -3.21
CA MET A 120 0.79 3.33 -1.85
C MET A 120 2.02 3.15 -0.93
N GLU A 121 2.02 3.83 0.22
CA GLU A 121 3.10 3.74 1.20
C GLU A 121 2.61 3.87 2.65
N SER A 122 3.36 3.29 3.59
CA SER A 122 3.05 3.32 5.04
C SER A 122 4.27 3.56 5.93
N SER A 123 5.20 4.39 5.45
CA SER A 123 6.39 4.75 6.20
C SER A 123 6.07 5.78 7.28
N MET A 124 7.02 5.96 8.20
CA MET A 124 6.93 7.04 9.17
C MET A 124 6.95 8.39 8.44
N PRO A 125 6.14 9.39 8.85
CA PRO A 125 6.22 10.73 8.28
C PRO A 125 7.66 11.27 8.30
N GLY A 126 8.09 11.90 7.21
CA GLY A 126 9.48 12.34 7.05
C GLY A 126 10.43 11.29 6.47
N THR A 127 10.01 10.03 6.26
CA THR A 127 10.91 8.98 5.75
C THR A 127 11.29 9.25 4.30
N TYR A 128 10.33 9.51 3.43
CA TYR A 128 10.58 9.71 2.00
C TYR A 128 11.24 11.06 1.72
N GLU A 129 10.98 12.08 2.54
CA GLU A 129 11.67 13.37 2.53
C GLU A 129 13.15 13.22 2.84
N LYS A 130 13.51 12.43 3.87
CA LYS A 130 14.91 12.10 4.17
C LYS A 130 15.58 11.28 3.06
N LEU A 131 14.81 10.53 2.29
CA LEU A 131 15.29 9.81 1.11
C LEU A 131 15.39 10.72 -0.14
N GLY A 132 14.86 11.94 -0.09
CA GLY A 132 14.81 12.86 -1.22
C GLY A 132 13.77 12.48 -2.29
N ILE A 133 12.70 11.79 -1.89
CA ILE A 133 11.59 11.36 -2.77
C ILE A 133 10.31 11.98 -2.21
N THR A 134 10.16 13.30 -2.29
CA THR A 134 8.97 13.97 -1.81
C THR A 134 7.80 13.82 -2.77
N ASP A 135 6.58 14.12 -2.32
CA ASP A 135 5.38 14.15 -3.16
C ASP A 135 5.55 15.12 -4.35
N GLU A 136 6.22 16.25 -4.16
CA GLU A 136 6.49 17.21 -5.25
C GLU A 136 7.42 16.60 -6.30
N ILE A 137 8.42 15.81 -5.89
CA ILE A 137 9.31 15.11 -6.82
C ILE A 137 8.52 14.03 -7.56
N ALA A 138 7.68 13.27 -6.85
CA ALA A 138 6.83 12.24 -7.44
C ALA A 138 5.83 12.84 -8.46
N HIS A 139 5.15 13.94 -8.13
CA HIS A 139 4.25 14.62 -9.06
C HIS A 139 4.99 15.31 -10.21
N LYS A 140 6.22 15.80 -10.00
CA LYS A 140 7.02 16.37 -11.09
C LYS A 140 7.36 15.33 -12.17
N ILE A 141 7.59 14.07 -11.78
CA ILE A 141 7.85 12.99 -12.75
C ILE A 141 6.56 12.38 -13.31
N ASN A 142 5.47 12.46 -12.56
CA ASN A 142 4.17 11.91 -12.91
C ASN A 142 3.04 12.77 -12.31
N PRO A 143 2.57 13.79 -13.05
CA PRO A 143 1.52 14.70 -12.57
C PRO A 143 0.15 14.03 -12.35
N GLU A 144 -0.05 12.85 -12.93
CA GLU A 144 -1.30 12.06 -12.83
C GLU A 144 -1.21 10.99 -11.72
N LEU A 145 -0.09 10.92 -10.97
CA LEU A 145 0.09 9.94 -9.91
C LEU A 145 -0.84 10.23 -8.73
N THR A 146 -1.62 9.22 -8.31
CA THR A 146 -2.30 9.25 -7.02
C THR A 146 -1.37 8.69 -5.94
N ILE A 147 -1.10 9.48 -4.89
CA ILE A 147 -0.30 9.04 -3.75
C ILE A 147 -1.22 8.74 -2.56
N VAL A 148 -1.08 7.55 -1.98
CA VAL A 148 -1.87 7.07 -0.84
C VAL A 148 -0.93 6.81 0.33
N HIS A 149 -0.88 7.79 1.24
CA HIS A 149 -0.21 7.66 2.52
C HIS A 149 -1.11 6.93 3.54
N ILE A 150 -0.57 5.87 4.14
CA ILE A 150 -1.24 5.08 5.17
C ILE A 150 -0.44 5.18 6.46
N SER A 151 -0.90 6.05 7.37
CA SER A 151 -0.28 6.31 8.66
C SER A 151 -1.34 6.21 9.77
N GLY A 152 -0.91 5.84 10.99
CA GLY A 152 -1.86 5.62 12.08
C GLY A 152 -2.48 6.90 12.66
N PHE A 153 -1.73 8.01 12.73
CA PHE A 153 -2.23 9.30 13.20
C PHE A 153 -2.49 10.32 12.07
N GLY A 154 -2.23 9.95 10.82
CA GLY A 154 -2.43 10.84 9.67
C GLY A 154 -1.33 11.90 9.51
N HIS A 155 -1.49 12.73 8.47
CA HIS A 155 -0.59 13.85 8.14
C HIS A 155 -1.20 15.22 8.53
N TRP A 156 -2.38 15.20 9.14
CA TRP A 156 -3.16 16.38 9.55
C TRP A 156 -4.00 16.03 10.77
N GLY A 157 -4.16 17.00 11.68
CA GLY A 157 -4.80 16.79 12.97
C GLY A 157 -4.03 17.48 14.11
N ASP A 158 -4.15 16.94 15.31
CA ASP A 158 -3.45 17.44 16.50
C ASP A 158 -1.94 17.16 16.40
N GLU A 159 -1.16 18.24 16.47
CA GLU A 159 0.30 18.27 16.30
C GLU A 159 1.06 17.37 17.27
N ASN A 160 0.48 17.04 18.43
CA ASN A 160 1.11 16.15 19.41
C ASN A 160 1.14 14.69 18.93
N TYR A 161 0.27 14.33 17.98
CA TYR A 161 0.17 12.97 17.43
C TYR A 161 0.78 12.84 16.03
N LEU A 162 0.90 13.95 15.29
CA LEU A 162 1.49 13.94 13.96
C LEU A 162 2.94 13.45 14.01
N GLY A 163 3.27 12.48 13.16
CA GLY A 163 4.61 11.88 13.11
C GLY A 163 4.88 10.81 14.17
N LEU A 164 3.94 10.49 15.06
CA LEU A 164 4.12 9.38 16.00
C LEU A 164 3.97 8.02 15.30
N PRO A 165 4.78 7.01 15.69
CA PRO A 165 4.61 5.66 15.18
C PRO A 165 3.35 5.04 15.78
N ALA A 166 2.59 4.35 14.94
CA ALA A 166 1.38 3.68 15.36
C ALA A 166 1.28 2.31 14.66
N TYR A 167 1.42 1.26 15.47
CA TYR A 167 1.02 -0.09 15.08
C TYR A 167 -0.44 -0.33 15.46
N ASP A 168 -1.06 -1.36 14.88
CA ASP A 168 -2.44 -1.78 15.16
C ASP A 168 -2.81 -1.77 16.66
N ALA A 169 -1.92 -2.25 17.54
CA ALA A 169 -2.15 -2.25 18.99
C ALA A 169 -2.33 -0.83 19.57
N ILE A 170 -1.50 0.12 19.12
CA ILE A 170 -1.57 1.52 19.56
C ILE A 170 -2.87 2.14 19.06
N ALA A 171 -3.22 1.92 17.79
CA ALA A 171 -4.46 2.41 17.21
C ALA A 171 -5.72 1.85 17.92
N ALA A 172 -5.72 0.54 18.23
CA ALA A 172 -6.81 -0.11 18.96
C ALA A 172 -6.93 0.40 20.41
N ALA A 173 -5.81 0.70 21.08
CA ALA A 173 -5.83 1.32 22.41
C ALA A 173 -6.37 2.75 22.35
N PHE A 174 -5.81 3.56 21.44
CA PHE A 174 -6.10 4.98 21.31
C PHE A 174 -7.55 5.26 20.88
N SER A 175 -8.10 4.43 20.00
CA SER A 175 -9.51 4.53 19.56
C SER A 175 -10.53 4.10 20.63
N GLY A 176 -10.06 3.56 21.77
CA GLY A 176 -10.92 2.98 22.79
C GLY A 176 -11.43 1.57 22.46
N TRP A 177 -11.10 1.00 21.29
CA TRP A 177 -11.55 -0.35 20.92
C TRP A 177 -11.15 -1.37 21.98
N MET A 178 -9.89 -1.37 22.44
CA MET A 178 -9.43 -2.32 23.45
C MET A 178 -10.33 -2.35 24.68
N SER A 179 -10.83 -1.19 25.13
CA SER A 179 -11.72 -1.11 26.32
C SER A 179 -13.04 -1.88 26.15
N LEU A 180 -13.45 -2.13 24.90
CA LEU A 180 -14.66 -2.89 24.55
C LEU A 180 -14.36 -4.37 24.27
N ASN A 181 -13.09 -4.78 24.29
CA ASN A 181 -12.67 -6.12 23.90
C ASN A 181 -12.14 -6.91 25.09
N GLY A 182 -12.97 -7.83 25.60
CA GLY A 182 -12.61 -8.73 26.70
C GLY A 182 -13.78 -9.11 27.58
N PHE A 183 -13.48 -9.69 28.73
CA PHE A 183 -14.45 -9.99 29.77
C PHE A 183 -14.40 -8.91 30.87
N PRO A 184 -15.54 -8.55 31.50
CA PRO A 184 -15.59 -7.51 32.53
C PRO A 184 -14.58 -7.69 33.69
N GLU A 185 -14.21 -8.94 33.97
CA GLU A 185 -13.33 -9.32 35.08
C GLU A 185 -11.83 -9.29 34.71
N THR A 186 -11.50 -8.99 33.45
CA THR A 186 -10.13 -9.07 32.91
C THR A 186 -9.68 -7.72 32.36
N PRO A 187 -8.37 -7.44 32.31
CA PRO A 187 -7.86 -6.28 31.58
C PRO A 187 -8.26 -6.32 30.08
N PRO A 188 -8.40 -5.15 29.44
CA PRO A 188 -8.63 -5.04 27.99
C PRO A 188 -7.67 -5.89 27.15
N TYR A 189 -8.20 -6.60 26.16
CA TYR A 189 -7.38 -7.37 25.20
C TYR A 189 -7.19 -6.59 23.89
N LYS A 190 -6.03 -6.76 23.26
CA LYS A 190 -5.84 -6.37 21.86
C LYS A 190 -6.77 -7.21 20.98
N PRO A 191 -7.53 -6.60 20.04
CA PRO A 191 -8.22 -7.34 19.00
C PRO A 191 -7.24 -8.17 18.16
N PHE A 192 -7.64 -9.40 17.83
CA PHE A 192 -6.89 -10.30 16.94
C PHE A 192 -7.67 -10.47 15.62
N PRO A 193 -7.02 -10.55 14.44
CA PRO A 193 -5.57 -10.50 14.22
C PRO A 193 -4.98 -9.09 14.30
N TYR A 194 -5.36 -8.19 13.39
CA TYR A 194 -4.89 -6.80 13.28
C TYR A 194 -5.98 -5.93 12.66
N THR A 195 -7.13 -5.88 13.33
CA THR A 195 -8.37 -5.36 12.75
C THR A 195 -8.25 -3.90 12.32
N GLY A 196 -7.48 -3.07 13.03
CA GLY A 196 -7.22 -1.69 12.66
C GLY A 196 -6.48 -1.57 11.34
N ASP A 197 -5.44 -2.38 11.15
CA ASP A 197 -4.67 -2.42 9.90
C ASP A 197 -5.54 -2.86 8.71
N TYR A 198 -6.32 -3.94 8.86
CA TYR A 198 -7.18 -4.45 7.77
C TYR A 198 -8.33 -3.49 7.41
N LEU A 199 -8.95 -2.86 8.41
CA LEU A 199 -9.97 -1.84 8.16
C LEU A 199 -9.37 -0.64 7.44
N THR A 200 -8.19 -0.18 7.89
CA THR A 200 -7.49 0.93 7.25
C THR A 200 -7.15 0.58 5.81
N GLY A 201 -6.52 -0.57 5.55
CA GLY A 201 -6.17 -1.00 4.20
C GLY A 201 -7.38 -1.10 3.27
N SER A 202 -8.49 -1.67 3.75
CA SER A 202 -9.76 -1.75 2.99
C SER A 202 -10.30 -0.38 2.60
N SER A 203 -10.28 0.58 3.53
CA SER A 203 -10.75 1.95 3.24
C SER A 203 -9.84 2.67 2.25
N ARG A 204 -8.52 2.47 2.36
CA ARG A 204 -7.52 3.20 1.57
C ARG A 204 -7.45 2.75 0.13
N VAL A 205 -7.64 1.45 -0.15
CA VAL A 205 -7.73 0.97 -1.54
C VAL A 205 -8.94 1.56 -2.26
N VAL A 206 -10.09 1.69 -1.57
CA VAL A 206 -11.31 2.28 -2.15
C VAL A 206 -11.11 3.77 -2.41
N SER A 207 -10.56 4.51 -1.45
CA SER A 207 -10.26 5.93 -1.64
C SER A 207 -9.27 6.14 -2.78
N GLY A 208 -8.18 5.37 -2.83
CA GLY A 208 -7.16 5.46 -3.87
C GLY A 208 -7.69 5.13 -5.26
N SER A 209 -8.53 4.10 -5.41
CA SER A 209 -9.11 3.76 -6.71
C SER A 209 -10.19 4.75 -7.17
N SER A 210 -10.92 5.36 -6.24
CA SER A 210 -11.95 6.34 -6.58
C SER A 210 -11.35 7.57 -7.28
N TRP A 211 -10.13 7.97 -6.92
CA TRP A 211 -9.42 9.07 -7.58
C TRP A 211 -9.10 8.79 -9.06
N ILE A 212 -8.84 7.54 -9.44
CA ILE A 212 -8.62 7.18 -10.84
C ILE A 212 -9.89 7.37 -11.69
N HIS A 213 -11.06 7.15 -11.11
CA HIS A 213 -12.33 7.26 -11.84
C HIS A 213 -12.91 8.68 -11.91
N ILE A 214 -12.24 9.65 -11.27
CA ILE A 214 -12.64 11.06 -11.23
C ILE A 214 -11.79 11.92 -12.19
N LEU A 215 -10.63 11.42 -12.65
CA LEU A 215 -9.72 12.08 -13.57
C LEU A 215 -9.91 11.58 -15.01
#